data_AF-D2S2P9-F1
#
_entry.id   AF-D2S2P9-F1
#
_cell.length_a   1.000
_cell.length_b   1.000
_cell.length_c   1.000
_cell.angle_alpha   90.00
_cell.angle_beta   90.00
_cell.angle_gamma   90.00
#
_symmetry.space_group_name_H-M   'P 1'
#
loop_
_entity.id
_entity.type
_entity.pdbx_description
1 polymer ?
#
loop_
_entity_poly.entity_id
_entity_poly.type
_entity_poly.pdbx_seq_one_letter_code
_entity_poly.pdbx_strand_id
1 'polypeptide(L)'
;MTDDGDPFADLSETLDDDSDEQDDTKSDQAPTEPPTSDPTTEHVDESDEGDIEELDPMTDTAFSYEAANQRPFYAREETIEDFDSWLNYELERELNTRGYQNIVVREMTDALLRTVVEEDLVDEVAERFEQERKNAISK
;
A
#
# COMPACT_ATOMS: atom_id res chain seq x y z
N MET A 1 32.62 -17.81 -21.64
CA MET A 1 32.48 -17.49 -20.20
C MET A 1 31.08 -16.95 -20.07
N THR A 2 30.17 -17.78 -19.57
CA THR A 2 28.77 -17.44 -19.35
C THR A 2 28.67 -16.36 -18.29
N ASP A 3 27.92 -15.32 -18.59
CA ASP A 3 27.62 -14.19 -17.71
C ASP A 3 26.51 -14.62 -16.75
N ASP A 4 26.83 -15.50 -15.81
CA ASP A 4 25.87 -16.11 -14.86
C ASP A 4 25.44 -15.14 -13.72
N GLY A 5 25.47 -13.82 -13.96
CA GLY A 5 25.26 -12.80 -12.94
C GLY A 5 24.29 -11.67 -13.30
N ASP A 6 23.83 -11.59 -14.55
CA ASP A 6 22.89 -10.55 -14.98
C ASP A 6 21.47 -11.13 -15.11
N PRO A 7 20.52 -10.78 -14.20
CA PRO A 7 19.14 -11.26 -14.26
C PRO A 7 18.35 -10.74 -15.47
N PHE A 8 18.93 -9.83 -16.26
CA PHE A 8 18.32 -9.25 -17.46
C PHE A 8 19.00 -9.66 -18.77
N ALA A 9 20.03 -10.51 -18.73
CA ALA A 9 20.73 -10.97 -19.94
C ALA A 9 19.79 -11.68 -20.95
N ASP A 10 18.82 -12.43 -20.45
CA ASP A 10 17.81 -13.15 -21.25
C ASP A 10 16.87 -12.22 -22.05
N LEU A 11 16.74 -10.95 -21.63
CA LEU A 11 15.92 -9.97 -22.35
C LEU A 11 16.64 -9.34 -23.55
N SER A 12 17.98 -9.40 -23.57
CA SER A 12 18.76 -8.87 -24.70
C SER A 12 18.61 -9.73 -25.95
N GLU A 13 18.51 -11.05 -25.79
CA GLU A 13 18.38 -12.00 -26.90
C GLU A 13 17.00 -11.93 -27.58
N THR A 14 15.95 -11.54 -26.83
CA THR A 14 14.59 -11.34 -27.38
C THR A 14 14.47 -10.05 -28.20
N LEU A 15 15.34 -9.06 -27.99
CA LEU A 15 15.23 -7.76 -28.69
C LEU A 15 15.92 -7.75 -30.08
N ASP A 16 16.77 -8.73 -30.36
CA ASP A 16 17.57 -8.81 -31.58
C ASP A 16 16.96 -9.71 -32.68
N ASP A 17 15.81 -10.36 -32.47
CA ASP A 17 15.18 -11.28 -33.45
C ASP A 17 13.95 -10.71 -34.20
N ASP A 18 13.58 -9.45 -33.97
CA ASP A 18 12.42 -8.81 -34.64
C ASP A 18 12.85 -7.66 -35.56
N SER A 19 13.80 -7.92 -36.47
CA SER A 19 14.05 -7.03 -37.60
C SER A 19 14.42 -7.82 -38.85
N ASP A 20 13.38 -7.97 -39.68
CA ASP A 20 13.35 -8.44 -41.08
C ASP A 20 13.04 -9.94 -41.29
N GLU A 21 11.77 -10.25 -41.61
CA GLU A 21 11.39 -10.81 -42.92
C GLU A 21 9.85 -10.96 -43.06
N GLN A 22 9.30 -10.35 -44.11
CA GLN A 22 7.95 -10.60 -44.62
C GLN A 22 7.91 -11.91 -45.43
N ASP A 23 6.85 -12.71 -45.27
CA ASP A 23 5.88 -13.09 -46.33
C ASP A 23 5.33 -14.53 -46.23
N ASP A 24 4.00 -14.58 -46.26
CA ASP A 24 3.02 -15.65 -46.54
C ASP A 24 3.36 -17.16 -46.42
N THR A 25 2.56 -17.90 -45.62
CA THR A 25 1.58 -18.89 -46.12
C THR A 25 0.75 -19.60 -45.03
N LYS A 26 -0.57 -19.38 -45.07
CA LYS A 26 -1.71 -20.28 -44.74
C LYS A 26 -1.59 -21.31 -43.60
N SER A 27 -2.38 -21.10 -42.54
CA SER A 27 -3.13 -22.19 -41.90
C SER A 27 -4.46 -21.67 -41.34
N ASP A 28 -5.56 -22.18 -41.91
CA ASP A 28 -6.92 -22.03 -41.42
C ASP A 28 -7.04 -22.50 -39.96
N GLN A 29 -7.36 -21.60 -39.04
CA GLN A 29 -8.16 -21.90 -37.85
C GLN A 29 -8.66 -20.60 -37.25
N ALA A 30 -9.93 -20.29 -37.47
CA ALA A 30 -10.64 -19.26 -36.73
C ALA A 30 -10.88 -19.76 -35.29
N PRO A 31 -10.43 -19.04 -34.25
CA PRO A 31 -11.00 -19.20 -32.91
C PRO A 31 -12.31 -18.41 -32.89
N THR A 32 -13.43 -19.11 -32.77
CA THR A 32 -14.72 -18.50 -32.45
C THR A 32 -14.64 -17.93 -31.03
N GLU A 33 -14.50 -16.63 -30.90
CA GLU A 33 -14.68 -15.93 -29.63
C GLU A 33 -16.16 -15.97 -29.21
N PRO A 34 -16.49 -16.23 -27.93
CA PRO A 34 -17.84 -16.04 -27.43
C PRO A 34 -18.17 -14.53 -27.40
N PRO A 35 -19.42 -14.11 -27.64
CA PRO A 35 -19.78 -12.71 -27.50
C PRO A 35 -19.69 -12.31 -26.03
N THR A 36 -18.64 -11.61 -25.63
CA THR A 36 -18.64 -10.77 -24.44
C THR A 36 -19.64 -9.66 -24.68
N SER A 37 -20.83 -9.82 -24.11
CA SER A 37 -21.78 -8.73 -23.99
C SER A 37 -21.21 -7.76 -22.96
N ASP A 38 -20.65 -6.64 -23.41
CA ASP A 38 -20.41 -5.48 -22.57
C ASP A 38 -21.76 -5.01 -22.00
N PRO A 39 -22.01 -5.04 -20.68
CA PRO A 39 -22.94 -4.09 -20.13
C PRO A 39 -22.24 -2.73 -20.21
N THR A 40 -22.59 -1.95 -21.22
CA THR A 40 -22.49 -0.49 -21.12
C THR A 40 -23.37 -0.10 -19.94
N THR A 41 -22.78 -0.10 -18.74
CA THR A 41 -23.36 0.55 -17.59
C THR A 41 -23.25 2.03 -17.90
N GLU A 42 -24.36 2.63 -18.34
CA GLU A 42 -24.53 4.08 -18.29
C GLU A 42 -24.22 4.49 -16.84
N HIS A 43 -23.04 5.08 -16.65
CA HIS A 43 -22.68 5.68 -15.39
C HIS A 43 -23.58 6.90 -15.24
N VAL A 44 -24.68 6.72 -14.54
CA VAL A 44 -25.51 7.82 -14.06
C VAL A 44 -24.60 8.62 -13.12
N ASP A 45 -24.24 9.81 -13.59
CA ASP A 45 -23.60 10.86 -12.80
C ASP A 45 -24.63 11.33 -11.77
N GLU A 46 -24.74 10.61 -10.64
CA GLU A 46 -25.31 11.18 -9.42
C GLU A 46 -24.17 11.91 -8.74
N SER A 47 -24.08 13.20 -9.06
CA SER A 47 -23.23 14.17 -8.40
C SER A 47 -23.55 14.17 -6.91
N ASP A 48 -22.69 13.52 -6.12
CA ASP A 48 -22.66 13.66 -4.67
C ASP A 48 -22.18 15.09 -4.39
N GLU A 49 -23.10 16.01 -4.10
CA GLU A 49 -22.84 17.41 -3.74
C GLU A 49 -22.21 17.51 -2.32
N GLY A 50 -21.10 16.83 -2.11
CA GLY A 50 -20.25 16.97 -0.94
C GLY A 50 -18.95 17.67 -1.33
N ASP A 51 -18.94 19.01 -1.28
CA ASP A 51 -17.77 19.91 -1.30
C ASP A 51 -16.48 19.31 -1.91
N ILE A 52 -16.57 18.86 -3.17
CA ILE A 52 -15.38 18.57 -3.96
C ILE A 52 -14.91 19.92 -4.48
N GLU A 53 -13.85 20.46 -3.88
CA GLU A 53 -13.08 21.53 -4.53
C GLU A 53 -12.86 21.08 -5.99
N GLU A 54 -13.22 21.93 -6.95
CA GLU A 54 -13.14 21.62 -8.38
C GLU A 54 -11.66 21.40 -8.73
N LEU A 55 -11.20 20.14 -8.66
CA LEU A 55 -9.82 19.76 -8.92
C LEU A 55 -9.52 20.03 -10.40
N ASP A 56 -8.63 20.98 -10.69
CA ASP A 56 -8.20 21.27 -12.05
C ASP A 56 -7.15 20.23 -12.45
N PRO A 57 -7.44 19.31 -13.39
CA PRO A 57 -6.49 18.26 -13.77
C PRO A 57 -5.21 18.81 -14.42
N MET A 58 -5.18 20.08 -14.81
CA MET A 58 -3.99 20.74 -15.38
C MET A 58 -3.07 21.34 -14.30
N THR A 59 -3.56 21.54 -13.07
CA THR A 59 -2.75 22.11 -11.97
C THR A 59 -2.67 21.19 -10.76
N ASP A 60 -3.71 20.41 -10.51
CA ASP A 60 -3.87 19.58 -9.33
C ASP A 60 -3.40 18.16 -9.65
N THR A 61 -2.58 17.63 -8.75
CA THR A 61 -2.09 16.26 -8.88
C THR A 61 -3.22 15.30 -8.57
N ALA A 62 -3.50 14.36 -9.48
CA ALA A 62 -4.48 13.29 -9.26
C ALA A 62 -4.20 12.46 -7.98
N PHE A 63 -2.94 12.40 -7.55
CA PHE A 63 -2.53 11.83 -6.27
C PHE A 63 -1.55 12.77 -5.56
N SER A 64 -1.92 13.27 -4.38
CA SER A 64 -1.05 14.11 -3.56
C SER A 64 0.11 13.29 -2.98
N TYR A 65 1.35 13.70 -3.24
CA TYR A 65 2.52 13.14 -2.57
C TYR A 65 2.78 13.88 -1.25
N GLU A 66 2.82 13.13 -0.16
CA GLU A 66 3.24 13.64 1.15
C GLU A 66 4.51 12.92 1.58
N ALA A 67 5.56 13.69 1.88
CA ALA A 67 6.86 13.16 2.25
C ALA A 67 6.80 12.47 3.62
N ALA A 68 7.14 11.18 3.67
CA ALA A 68 7.22 10.42 4.91
C ALA A 68 8.63 10.54 5.54
N ASN A 69 8.67 10.90 6.82
CA ASN A 69 9.91 10.87 7.59
C ASN A 69 10.07 9.50 8.28
N GLN A 70 11.02 8.69 7.80
CA GLN A 70 11.31 7.40 8.41
C GLN A 70 12.17 7.58 9.66
N ARG A 71 11.73 7.02 10.80
CA ARG A 71 12.52 6.95 12.04
C ARG A 71 12.63 5.50 12.49
N PRO A 72 13.84 4.99 12.75
CA PRO A 72 13.99 3.64 13.27
C PRO A 72 13.49 3.56 14.72
N PHE A 73 12.70 2.54 15.02
CA PHE A 73 12.29 2.17 16.38
C PHE A 73 13.08 0.96 16.85
N TYR A 74 13.57 1.02 18.09
CA TYR A 74 14.32 -0.07 18.72
C TYR A 74 13.45 -0.71 19.80
N ALA A 75 12.46 -1.48 19.38
CA ALA A 75 11.62 -2.28 20.27
C ALA A 75 12.09 -3.74 20.30
N ARG A 76 11.66 -4.49 21.32
CA ARG A 76 11.87 -5.94 21.37
C ARG A 76 10.97 -6.62 20.35
N GLU A 77 11.39 -7.77 19.83
CA GLU A 77 10.66 -8.54 18.81
C GLU A 77 9.20 -8.80 19.22
N GLU A 78 8.98 -9.36 20.42
CA GLU A 78 7.64 -9.59 20.99
C GLU A 78 6.76 -8.33 20.97
N THR A 79 7.33 -7.17 21.31
CA THR A 79 6.59 -5.89 21.32
C THR A 79 6.23 -5.42 19.90
N ILE A 80 7.09 -5.69 18.91
CA ILE A 80 6.79 -5.36 17.50
C ILE A 80 5.68 -6.27 16.98
N GLU A 81 5.74 -7.56 17.27
CA GLU A 81 4.71 -8.53 16.83
C GLU A 81 3.34 -8.21 17.44
N ASP A 82 3.29 -7.91 18.74
CA ASP A 82 2.06 -7.50 19.42
C ASP A 82 1.51 -6.19 18.84
N PHE A 83 2.40 -5.22 18.55
CA PHE A 83 2.03 -3.95 17.96
C PHE A 83 1.43 -4.12 16.56
N ASP A 84 2.09 -4.89 15.67
CA ASP A 84 1.62 -5.14 14.31
C ASP A 84 0.28 -5.90 14.32
N SER A 85 0.13 -6.87 15.22
CA SER A 85 -1.14 -7.59 15.41
C SER A 85 -2.27 -6.66 15.83
N TRP A 86 -2.01 -5.81 16.83
CA TRP A 86 -2.99 -4.83 17.31
C TRP A 86 -3.38 -3.83 16.21
N LEU A 87 -2.40 -3.33 15.46
CA LEU A 87 -2.62 -2.37 14.39
C LEU A 87 -3.53 -2.95 13.28
N ASN A 88 -3.26 -4.18 12.82
CA ASN A 88 -4.00 -4.80 11.72
C ASN A 88 -5.36 -5.40 12.14
N TYR A 89 -5.47 -5.96 13.36
CA TYR A 89 -6.67 -6.70 13.75
C TYR A 89 -7.62 -5.92 14.66
N GLU A 90 -7.11 -4.95 15.42
CA GLU A 90 -7.95 -4.11 16.28
C GLU A 90 -8.18 -2.75 15.65
N LEU A 91 -7.12 -1.98 15.39
CA LEU A 91 -7.26 -0.60 14.92
C LEU A 91 -7.83 -0.55 13.49
N GLU A 92 -7.23 -1.25 12.53
CA GLU A 92 -7.73 -1.25 11.15
C GLU A 92 -9.16 -1.79 11.06
N ARG A 93 -9.51 -2.82 11.84
CA ARG A 93 -10.87 -3.36 11.89
C ARG A 93 -11.88 -2.34 12.44
N GLU A 94 -11.52 -1.62 13.49
CA GLU A 94 -12.36 -0.57 14.07
C GLU A 94 -12.58 0.56 13.06
N LEU A 95 -11.53 0.97 12.35
CA LEU A 95 -11.62 1.97 11.29
C LEU A 95 -12.47 1.49 10.11
N ASN A 96 -12.36 0.22 9.73
CA ASN A 96 -13.22 -0.40 8.72
C ASN A 96 -14.70 -0.38 9.12
N THR A 97 -14.99 -0.67 10.38
CA THR A 97 -16.37 -0.58 10.93
C THR A 97 -16.92 0.85 10.85
N ARG A 98 -16.05 1.86 10.89
CA ARG A 98 -16.39 3.28 10.73
C ARG A 98 -16.42 3.75 9.27
N GLY A 99 -16.19 2.85 8.31
CA GLY A 99 -16.26 3.12 6.87
C GLY A 99 -14.93 3.46 6.21
N TYR A 100 -13.82 3.48 6.94
CA TYR A 100 -12.51 3.75 6.36
C TYR A 100 -11.93 2.47 5.74
N GLN A 101 -11.51 2.55 4.49
CA GLN A 101 -10.91 1.44 3.73
C GLN A 101 -9.62 1.91 3.06
N ASN A 102 -8.76 0.97 2.66
CA ASN A 102 -7.47 1.25 2.00
C ASN A 102 -6.59 2.23 2.81
N ILE A 103 -6.58 2.04 4.14
CA ILE A 103 -5.92 2.95 5.09
C ILE A 103 -4.42 2.78 4.97
N VAL A 104 -3.69 3.88 4.84
CA VAL A 104 -2.23 3.82 4.74
C VAL A 104 -1.65 3.64 6.14
N VAL A 105 -0.70 2.70 6.31
CA VAL A 105 -0.04 2.44 7.61
C VAL A 105 0.53 3.71 8.25
N ARG A 106 0.99 4.66 7.42
CA ARG A 106 1.49 5.97 7.89
C ARG A 106 0.43 6.76 8.66
N GLU A 107 -0.84 6.69 8.24
CA GLU A 107 -1.94 7.45 8.84
C GLU A 107 -2.31 6.87 10.20
N MET A 108 -2.36 5.53 10.29
CA MET A 108 -2.56 4.84 11.58
C MET A 108 -1.42 5.14 12.56
N THR A 109 -0.18 5.11 12.06
CA THR A 109 1.01 5.40 12.87
C THR A 109 1.04 6.86 13.32
N ASP A 110 0.70 7.81 12.44
CA ASP A 110 0.62 9.24 12.77
C ASP A 110 -0.48 9.50 13.81
N ALA A 111 -1.67 8.94 13.62
CA ALA A 111 -2.77 9.04 14.58
C ALA A 111 -2.37 8.49 15.96
N LEU A 112 -1.68 7.36 16.01
CA LEU A 112 -1.17 6.78 17.25
C LEU A 112 -0.16 7.72 17.94
N LEU A 113 0.84 8.20 17.20
CA LEU A 113 1.88 9.07 17.75
C LEU A 113 1.30 10.40 18.24
N ARG A 114 0.37 10.98 17.50
CA ARG A 114 -0.38 12.17 17.92
C ARG A 114 -1.18 11.91 19.18
N THR A 115 -1.93 10.80 19.24
CA THR A 115 -2.72 10.44 20.42
C THR A 115 -1.85 10.38 21.67
N VAL A 116 -0.67 9.75 21.60
CA VAL A 116 0.25 9.68 22.75
C VAL A 116 0.71 11.05 23.23
N VAL A 117 0.92 12.00 22.31
CA VAL A 117 1.40 13.35 22.62
C VAL A 117 0.26 14.28 23.06
N GLU A 118 -0.89 14.21 22.40
CA GLU A 118 -2.04 15.12 22.62
C GLU A 118 -2.84 14.74 23.87
N GLU A 119 -2.97 13.44 24.17
CA GLU A 119 -3.66 12.94 25.36
C GLU A 119 -2.75 12.92 26.61
N ASP A 120 -1.54 13.49 26.52
CA ASP A 120 -0.56 13.61 27.61
C ASP A 120 -0.28 12.29 28.36
N LEU A 121 -0.13 11.19 27.61
CA LEU A 121 0.07 9.83 28.16
C LEU A 121 1.48 9.60 28.74
N VAL A 122 2.17 10.68 29.13
CA VAL A 122 3.56 10.65 29.61
C VAL A 122 3.68 9.83 30.88
N ASP A 123 2.73 10.00 31.82
CA ASP A 123 2.74 9.32 33.10
C ASP A 123 2.51 7.81 32.94
N GLU A 124 1.58 7.39 32.08
CA GLU A 124 1.31 5.98 31.78
C GLU A 124 2.51 5.31 31.11
N VAL A 125 3.17 6.01 30.19
CA VAL A 125 4.39 5.50 29.53
C VAL A 125 5.54 5.38 30.54
N ALA A 126 5.71 6.37 31.42
CA ALA A 126 6.73 6.34 32.46
C ALA A 126 6.49 5.18 33.45
N GLU A 127 5.25 4.96 33.87
CA GLU A 127 4.89 3.86 34.75
C GLU A 127 5.19 2.49 34.11
N ARG A 128 4.79 2.28 32.84
CA ARG A 128 5.12 1.05 32.11
C ARG A 128 6.62 0.82 32.01
N PHE A 129 7.39 1.87 31.73
CA PHE A 129 8.85 1.79 31.71
C PHE A 129 9.42 1.35 33.05
N GLU A 130 8.95 1.93 34.16
CA GLU A 130 9.39 1.53 35.50
C GLU A 130 9.07 0.07 35.82
N GLN A 131 7.87 -0.39 35.46
CA GLN A 131 7.43 -1.77 35.68
C GLN A 131 8.31 -2.75 34.89
N GLU A 132 8.55 -2.48 33.60
CA GLU A 132 9.45 -3.27 32.76
C GLU A 132 10.87 -3.32 33.33
N ARG A 133 11.37 -2.19 33.84
CA ARG A 133 12.70 -2.12 34.46
C ARG A 133 12.78 -2.96 35.73
N LYS A 134 11.76 -2.92 36.58
CA LYS A 134 11.66 -3.73 37.81
C LYS A 134 11.61 -5.22 37.47
N ASN A 135 10.77 -5.61 36.50
CA ASN A 135 10.63 -6.99 36.04
C ASN A 135 11.94 -7.55 35.48
N ALA A 136 12.68 -6.75 34.70
CA ALA A 136 13.97 -7.15 34.14
C ALA A 136 15.06 -7.34 35.21
N ILE A 137 14.98 -6.65 36.35
CA ILE A 137 15.94 -6.80 37.47
C ILE A 137 15.58 -8.01 38.35
N SER A 138 14.29 -8.35 38.45
CA SER A 138 13.80 -9.48 39.24
C SER A 138 13.91 -10.85 38.54
N LYS A 139 14.34 -10.87 37.27
CA LYS A 139 14.53 -12.09 36.46
C LYS A 139 16.01 -12.50 36.44
#